data_AF-A0A7X0C9Y7-F1
#
_entry.id   AF-A0A7X0C9Y7-F1
#
_cell.length_a   1.000
_cell.length_b   1.000
_cell.length_c   1.000
_cell.angle_alpha   90.00
_cell.angle_beta   90.00
_cell.angle_gamma   90.00
#
_symmetry.space_group_name_H-M   'P 1'
#
loop_
_entity.id
_entity.type
_entity.pdbx_description
1 polymer ?
#
loop_
_entity_poly.entity_id
_entity_poly.type
_entity_poly.pdbx_seq_one_letter_code
_entity_poly.pdbx_strand_id
1 'polypeptide(L)' 'MHEEVAAYVLGVLDEEDIEAFERHLDTCESCRRELEEFAEVPGQLDELKHLPSASEDDPPRSMSR' A
#
# COMPACT_ATOMS: atom_id res chain seq x y z
N MET A 1 2.04 -17.10 2.24
CA MET A 1 1.23 -16.02 1.66
C MET A 1 1.91 -14.74 2.07
N HIS A 2 2.61 -14.11 1.14
CA HIS A 2 3.36 -12.85 1.34
C HIS A 2 2.47 -11.62 1.09
N GLU A 3 1.25 -11.88 0.63
CA GLU A 3 0.24 -10.90 0.23
C GLU A 3 -0.16 -9.96 1.39
N GLU A 4 0.07 -10.38 2.64
CA GLU A 4 -0.21 -9.59 3.84
C GLU A 4 0.85 -8.53 4.13
N VAL A 5 2.08 -8.64 3.60
CA VAL A 5 3.15 -7.65 3.85
C VAL A 5 2.74 -6.28 3.30
N ALA A 6 2.24 -6.24 2.06
CA ALA A 6 1.77 -5.01 1.45
C ALA A 6 0.55 -4.45 2.19
N ALA A 7 -0.39 -5.32 2.61
CA ALA A 7 -1.57 -4.90 3.37
C ALA A 7 -1.21 -4.30 4.74
N TYR A 8 -0.24 -4.90 5.42
CA TYR A 8 0.31 -4.41 6.68
C TYR A 8 1.02 -3.06 6.49
N VAL A 9 1.90 -2.94 5.50
CA VAL A 9 2.64 -1.71 5.18
C VAL A 9 1.71 -0.54 4.82
N LEU A 10 0.63 -0.83 4.08
CA LEU A 10 -0.35 0.17 3.69
C LEU A 10 -1.37 0.49 4.80
N GLY A 11 -1.31 -0.23 5.94
CA GLY A 11 -2.20 -0.02 7.08
C GLY A 11 -3.66 -0.35 6.79
N VAL A 12 -3.92 -1.35 5.94
CA VAL A 12 -5.29 -1.74 5.53
C VAL A 12 -5.81 -3.00 6.25
N LEU A 13 -4.97 -3.63 7.08
CA LEU A 13 -5.37 -4.75 7.94
C LEU A 13 -6.19 -4.24 9.14
N ASP A 14 -7.08 -5.09 9.64
CA ASP A 14 -7.73 -4.87 10.92
C ASP A 14 -6.84 -5.27 12.11
N GLU A 15 -7.30 -5.02 13.33
CA GLU A 15 -6.51 -5.26 14.55
C GLU A 15 -6.17 -6.74 14.76
N GLU A 16 -7.09 -7.66 14.44
CA GLU A 16 -6.86 -9.10 14.60
C GLU A 16 -5.80 -9.60 13.59
N ASP A 17 -5.88 -9.11 12.35
CA ASP A 17 -4.93 -9.44 11.30
C ASP A 17 -3.54 -8.84 11.56
N ILE A 18 -3.46 -7.64 12.14
CA ILE A 18 -2.19 -7.04 12.59
C ILE A 18 -1.50 -7.94 13.61
N GLU A 19 -2.21 -8.36 14.67
CA GLU A 19 -1.64 -9.23 15.71
C GLU A 19 -1.24 -10.62 15.17
N ALA A 20 -1.98 -11.15 14.20
CA ALA A 20 -1.63 -12.39 13.53
C ALA A 20 -0.35 -12.25 12.70
N PHE A 21 -0.23 -11.16 11.94
CA PHE A 21 0.93 -10.90 11.10
C PHE A 21 2.19 -10.60 11.91
N GLU A 22 2.10 -9.84 13.01
CA GLU A 22 3.25 -9.59 13.90
C GLU A 22 3.82 -10.88 14.49
N ARG A 23 2.95 -11.80 14.95
CA ARG A 23 3.38 -13.14 15.42
C ARG A 23 4.05 -13.95 14.31
N HIS A 24 3.64 -13.77 13.06
CA HIS A 24 4.29 -14.40 11.91
C HIS A 24 5.69 -13.82 11.68
N LEU A 25 5.87 -12.49 11.77
CA LEU A 25 7.15 -11.81 11.57
C LEU A 25 8.24 -12.29 12.53
N ASP A 26 7.87 -12.61 13.78
CA ASP A 26 8.80 -13.16 14.78
C ASP A 26 9.53 -14.43 14.31
N THR A 27 8.91 -15.19 13.41
CA THR A 27 9.41 -16.51 12.97
C THR A 27 9.79 -16.57 11.49
N CYS A 28 9.38 -15.59 10.68
CA CYS A 28 9.59 -15.60 9.23
C CYS A 28 10.57 -14.52 8.78
N GLU A 29 11.81 -14.92 8.47
CA GLU A 29 12.84 -14.01 7.95
C GLU A 29 12.50 -13.46 6.56
N SER A 30 11.85 -14.25 5.71
CA SER A 30 11.48 -13.80 4.36
C SER A 30 10.47 -12.65 4.40
N CYS A 31 9.47 -12.72 5.29
CA CYS A 31 8.49 -11.65 5.45
C CYS A 31 9.11 -10.39 6.08
N ARG A 32 10.09 -10.54 6.97
CA ARG A 32 10.86 -9.40 7.51
C ARG A 32 11.67 -8.69 6.42
N ARG A 33 12.37 -9.44 5.57
CA ARG A 33 13.11 -8.86 4.43
C ARG A 33 12.17 -8.14 3.46
N GLU A 34 11.04 -8.75 3.13
CA GLU A 34 10.06 -8.13 2.24
C GLU A 34 9.40 -6.89 2.87
N LEU A 35 9.19 -6.88 4.18
CA LEU A 35 8.74 -5.69 4.91
C LEU A 35 9.75 -4.55 4.81
N GLU A 36 11.05 -4.84 4.90
CA GLU A 36 12.11 -3.86 4.69
C GLU A 36 12.09 -3.31 3.24
N GLU A 37 11.89 -4.18 2.25
CA GLU A 37 11.78 -3.79 0.83
C GLU A 37 10.58 -2.86 0.55
N PHE A 38 9.47 -3.02 1.29
CA PHE A 38 8.27 -2.20 1.11
C PHE A 38 8.17 -0.97 2.02
N ALA A 39 9.10 -0.78 2.97
CA ALA A 39 9.02 0.29 3.97
C ALA A 39 8.95 1.71 3.38
N GLU A 40 9.52 1.93 2.19
CA GLU A 40 9.51 3.25 1.50
C GLU A 40 8.22 3.54 0.71
N VAL A 41 7.45 2.50 0.36
CA VAL A 41 6.30 2.61 -0.55
C VAL A 41 5.20 3.53 -0.03
N PRO A 42 4.79 3.50 1.26
CA PRO A 42 3.77 4.40 1.77
C PRO A 42 4.12 5.89 1.57
N GLY A 43 5.40 6.24 1.78
CA GLY A 43 5.89 7.61 1.56
C GLY A 43 5.83 8.02 0.10
N GLN A 44 6.31 7.15 -0.80
CA GLN A 44 6.24 7.38 -2.25
C GLN A 44 4.79 7.53 -2.74
N LEU A 45 3.87 6.71 -2.24
CA LEU A 45 2.44 6.83 -2.56
C LEU A 45 1.85 8.13 -2.03
N ASP A 46 2.29 8.61 -0.86
CA ASP A 46 1.83 9.89 -0.31
C ASP A 46 2.28 11.07 -1.16
N GLU A 47 3.54 11.07 -1.61
CA GLU A 47 4.06 12.07 -2.56
C GLU A 47 3.20 12.15 -3.84
N LEU A 48 2.79 11.00 -4.39
CA LEU A 48 1.94 10.95 -5.59
C LEU A 48 0.56 11.57 -5.36
N LYS A 49 -0.05 11.43 -4.16
CA LYS A 49 -1.34 12.05 -3.84
C LYS A 49 -1.27 13.57 -3.85
N HIS A 50 -0.09 14.13 -3.61
CA HIS A 50 0.14 15.57 -3.55
C HIS A 50 0.59 16.16 -4.89
N LEU A 51 0.84 15.34 -5.90
CA LEU A 51 1.11 15.83 -7.24
C LEU A 51 -0.16 16.47 -7.83
N PRO A 52 -0.03 17.62 -8.52
CA PRO A 52 -1.15 18.15 -9.29
C PRO A 52 -1.56 17.08 -10.31
N SER A 53 -2.81 16.66 -10.24
CA SER A 53 -3.35 15.69 -11.18
C SER A 53 -3.25 16.31 -12.58
N ALA A 54 -2.65 15.59 -13.55
CA ALA A 54 -2.56 16.04 -14.94
C ALA A 54 -3.94 16.23 -15.63
N SER A 55 -5.03 16.08 -14.88
CA SER A 55 -6.42 16.23 -15.28
C SER A 55 -6.95 17.68 -15.23
N GLU A 56 -6.11 18.70 -15.04
CA GLU A 56 -6.55 20.10 -15.23
C GLU A 56 -6.91 20.44 -16.70
N ASP A 57 -6.80 19.48 -17.62
CA ASP A 57 -7.30 19.52 -19.00
C ASP A 57 -8.06 18.22 -19.40
N ASP A 58 -8.92 17.63 -18.54
CA ASP A 58 -9.86 16.59 -19.02
C ASP A 58 -11.07 17.29 -19.69
N PRO A 59 -11.17 17.31 -21.05
CA PRO A 59 -12.36 17.84 -21.70
C PRO A 59 -13.55 16.99 -21.26
N PRO A 60 -14.74 17.58 -21.00
CA PRO A 60 -15.90 16.83 -20.57
C PRO A 60 -16.12 15.69 -21.56
N ARG A 61 -16.02 14.43 -21.09
CA ARG A 61 -16.33 13.24 -21.89
C ARG A 61 -17.77 13.40 -22.37
N SER A 62 -17.93 13.87 -23.61
CA SER A 62 -19.22 13.89 -24.29
C SER A 62 -19.68 12.45 -24.44
N MET A 63 -20.58 12.04 -23.54
CA MET A 63 -21.34 10.82 -23.71
C MET A 63 -22.38 11.08 -24.81
N SER A 64 -22.03 10.77 -26.05
CA SER A 64 -22.99 10.67 -27.15
C SER A 64 -23.92 9.49 -26.85
N ARG A 65 -25.20 9.80 -26.65
CA ARG A 65 -26.30 8.84 -26.49
C ARG A 65 -26.50 8.01 -27.75
#